data_AF-A0A6N9SRW5-F1
#
_entry.id   AF-A0A6N9SRW5-F1
#
_cell.length_a   1.000
_cell.length_b   1.000
_cell.length_c   1.000
_cell.angle_alpha   90.00
_cell.angle_beta   90.00
_cell.angle_gamma   90.00
#
_symmetry.space_group_name_H-M   'P 1'
#
loop_
_entity.id
_entity.type
_entity.pdbx_description
1 polymer ?
#
loop_
_entity_poly.entity_id
_entity_poly.type
_entity_poly.pdbx_seq_one_letter_code
_entity_poly.pdbx_strand_id
1 'polypeptide(L)'
;MNQTREPEPPLSEIQPEWGRRDKEHFGYASDDERKAKRGLEDWELLESVPLSQKPVPYWFFAVIVVVLLVAVGLAFPFWGVRPGHQKHWLDWGFLLALVYIAGAGTFVYYMVRMYGVAHPGPQEADSQNGRDSASSQSNKTTDEPR
;
A
#
# COMPACT_ATOMS: atom_id res chain seq x y z
N MET A 1 -7.18 61.51 -7.60
CA MET A 1 -7.03 60.04 -7.63
C MET A 1 -6.75 59.58 -6.20
N ASN A 2 -7.78 59.20 -5.44
CA ASN A 2 -7.60 58.63 -4.10
C ASN A 2 -7.76 57.12 -4.22
N GLN A 3 -6.64 56.39 -4.16
CA GLN A 3 -6.67 54.94 -3.99
C GLN A 3 -7.02 54.67 -2.54
N THR A 4 -8.27 54.26 -2.30
CA THR A 4 -8.71 53.70 -1.02
C THR A 4 -7.95 52.40 -0.81
N ARG A 5 -7.01 52.37 0.15
CA ARG A 5 -6.37 51.13 0.57
C ARG A 5 -7.43 50.30 1.28
N GLU A 6 -7.82 49.18 0.70
CA GLU A 6 -8.70 48.22 1.38
C GLU A 6 -8.03 47.78 2.69
N PRO A 7 -8.79 47.69 3.80
CA PRO A 7 -8.22 47.28 5.07
C PRO A 7 -7.76 45.82 4.95
N GLU A 8 -6.46 45.58 5.12
CA GLU A 8 -5.95 44.22 5.22
C GLU A 8 -6.65 43.51 6.39
N PRO A 9 -7.13 42.27 6.19
CA PRO A 9 -7.78 41.51 7.25
C PRO A 9 -6.80 41.37 8.43
N PRO A 10 -7.29 41.46 9.68
CA PRO A 10 -6.43 41.34 10.85
C PRO A 10 -5.73 39.98 10.83
N LEU A 11 -4.40 40.00 10.89
CA LEU A 11 -3.58 38.80 11.03
C LEU A 11 -3.95 38.13 12.35
N SER A 12 -4.72 37.05 12.26
CA SER A 12 -5.06 36.20 13.39
C SER A 12 -3.76 35.58 13.92
N GLU A 13 -3.60 35.50 15.24
CA GLU A 13 -2.47 34.80 15.84
C GLU A 13 -2.72 33.29 15.71
N ILE A 14 -2.23 32.71 14.62
CA ILE A 14 -2.44 31.31 14.30
C ILE A 14 -1.40 30.48 15.03
N GLN A 15 -1.84 29.73 16.04
CA GLN A 15 -1.01 28.70 16.67
C GLN A 15 -1.05 27.43 15.82
N PRO A 16 0.09 26.96 15.30
CA PRO A 16 0.12 25.72 14.53
C PRO A 16 -0.20 24.54 15.45
N GLU A 17 -1.36 23.92 15.25
CA GLU A 17 -1.75 22.68 15.91
C GLU A 17 -1.39 21.47 15.04
N TRP A 18 -0.74 20.46 15.64
CA TRP A 18 -0.36 19.24 14.93
C TRP A 18 -1.59 18.51 14.40
N GLY A 19 -1.57 18.13 13.11
CA GLY A 19 -2.65 17.38 12.45
C GLY A 19 -3.86 18.21 12.01
N ARG A 20 -3.82 19.55 12.08
CA ARG A 20 -4.85 20.43 11.53
C ARG A 20 -4.30 21.30 10.42
N ARG A 21 -4.99 21.30 9.27
CA ARG A 21 -4.75 22.28 8.20
C ARG A 21 -5.41 23.59 8.57
N ASP A 22 -4.63 24.65 8.54
CA ASP A 22 -5.14 26.00 8.67
C ASP A 22 -5.91 26.39 7.40
N LYS A 23 -7.08 26.99 7.58
CA LYS A 23 -7.93 27.48 6.48
C LYS A 23 -7.43 28.79 5.92
N GLU A 24 -6.63 29.53 6.68
CA GLU A 24 -6.09 30.83 6.32
C GLU A 24 -4.68 30.72 5.72
N HIS A 25 -4.25 29.49 5.41
CA HIS A 25 -2.97 29.17 4.78
C HIS A 25 -1.78 29.87 5.46
N PHE A 26 -1.83 30.15 6.77
CA PHE A 26 -0.83 30.92 7.51
C PHE A 26 -0.49 32.30 6.92
N GLY A 27 -1.48 32.97 6.30
CA GLY A 27 -1.32 34.31 5.71
C GLY A 27 -0.70 34.33 4.31
N TYR A 28 -0.62 33.17 3.64
CA TYR A 28 -0.23 33.09 2.22
C TYR A 28 -1.48 33.12 1.32
N ALA A 29 -1.33 33.56 0.06
CA ALA A 29 -2.47 33.67 -0.85
C ALA A 29 -3.02 32.29 -1.27
N SER A 30 -2.23 31.23 -1.13
CA SER A 30 -2.63 29.84 -1.37
C SER A 30 -1.73 28.86 -0.63
N ASP A 31 -2.23 27.63 -0.43
CA ASP A 31 -1.44 26.51 0.09
C ASP A 31 -0.21 26.19 -0.77
N ASP A 32 -0.29 26.36 -2.08
CA ASP A 32 0.83 26.09 -2.99
C ASP A 32 1.94 27.12 -2.84
N GLU A 33 1.58 28.40 -2.68
CA GLU A 33 2.53 29.46 -2.36
C GLU A 33 3.18 29.25 -0.99
N ARG A 34 2.39 28.85 0.01
CA ARG A 34 2.91 28.49 1.34
C ARG A 34 3.92 27.36 1.24
N LYS A 35 3.58 26.25 0.58
CA LYS A 35 4.48 25.09 0.43
C LYS A 35 5.76 25.45 -0.30
N ALA A 36 5.68 26.32 -1.32
CA ALA A 36 6.85 26.78 -2.06
C ALA A 36 7.77 27.69 -1.23
N LYS A 37 7.23 28.52 -0.34
CA LYS A 37 8.00 29.48 0.48
C LYS A 37 8.46 28.91 1.84
N ARG A 38 7.58 28.16 2.50
CA ARG A 38 7.77 27.63 3.87
C ARG A 38 8.17 26.15 3.90
N GLY A 39 7.93 25.42 2.81
CA GLY A 39 8.15 23.97 2.75
C GLY A 39 6.93 23.18 3.24
N LEU A 40 7.05 21.86 3.14
CA LEU A 40 6.05 20.90 3.63
C LEU A 40 6.33 20.62 5.11
N GLU A 41 5.33 20.73 5.98
CA GLU A 41 5.50 20.40 7.39
C GLU A 41 5.63 18.87 7.57
N ASP A 42 6.36 18.39 8.58
CA ASP A 42 6.72 16.96 8.75
C ASP A 42 5.51 16.01 8.77
N TRP A 43 4.35 16.48 9.25
CA TRP A 43 3.10 15.74 9.22
C TRP A 43 2.44 15.71 7.84
N GLU A 44 2.52 16.81 7.09
CA GLU A 44 2.05 16.87 5.70
C GLU A 44 2.90 15.97 4.81
N LEU A 45 4.19 15.81 5.14
CA LEU A 45 5.06 14.85 4.47
C LEU A 45 4.59 13.41 4.71
N LEU A 46 4.30 13.03 5.96
CA LEU A 46 3.75 11.72 6.30
C LEU A 46 2.39 11.45 5.65
N GLU A 47 1.50 12.44 5.58
CA GLU A 47 0.22 12.34 4.85
C GLU A 47 0.41 12.23 3.33
N SER A 48 1.45 12.86 2.79
CA SER A 48 1.72 12.85 1.35
C SER A 48 2.38 11.55 0.86
N VAL A 49 2.93 10.73 1.76
CA VAL A 49 3.49 9.44 1.38
C VAL A 49 2.35 8.52 0.96
N PRO A 50 2.26 8.13 -0.33
CA PRO A 50 1.28 7.14 -0.72
C PRO A 50 1.61 5.85 0.05
N LEU A 51 0.60 5.25 0.70
CA LEU A 51 0.69 3.93 1.29
C LEU A 51 1.00 2.91 0.19
N SER A 52 2.28 2.78 -0.17
CA SER A 52 2.75 1.83 -1.17
C SER A 52 2.84 0.44 -0.54
N GLN A 53 1.73 -0.07 -0.03
CA GLN A 53 1.57 -1.45 0.38
C GLN A 53 0.97 -2.23 -0.79
N LYS A 54 1.75 -2.44 -1.85
CA LYS A 54 1.36 -3.39 -2.89
C LYS A 54 1.37 -4.79 -2.26
N PRO A 55 0.27 -5.55 -2.32
CA PRO A 55 0.24 -6.89 -1.75
C PRO A 55 1.26 -7.77 -2.45
N VAL A 56 1.81 -8.75 -1.71
CA VAL A 56 2.73 -9.74 -2.28
C VAL A 56 2.00 -10.45 -3.43
N PRO A 57 2.53 -10.40 -4.65
CA PRO A 57 1.82 -10.90 -5.81
C PRO A 57 1.76 -12.43 -5.81
N TYR A 58 0.61 -13.00 -6.22
CA TYR A 58 0.31 -14.44 -6.07
C TYR A 58 1.32 -15.40 -6.70
N TRP A 59 2.02 -14.98 -7.75
CA TRP A 59 3.08 -15.79 -8.38
C TRP A 59 4.24 -16.12 -7.44
N PHE A 60 4.50 -15.29 -6.42
CA PHE A 60 5.52 -15.58 -5.41
C PHE A 60 5.23 -16.87 -4.65
N PHE A 61 3.97 -17.11 -4.29
CA PHE A 61 3.55 -18.36 -3.66
C PHE A 61 3.67 -19.55 -4.61
N ALA A 62 3.39 -19.36 -5.91
CA ALA A 62 3.61 -20.40 -6.92
C ALA A 62 5.09 -20.81 -6.99
N VAL A 63 6.02 -19.86 -6.91
CA VAL A 63 7.47 -20.14 -6.87
C VAL A 63 7.83 -20.96 -5.63
N ILE A 64 7.32 -20.61 -4.45
CA ILE A 64 7.58 -21.39 -3.22
C ILE A 64 7.10 -22.83 -3.37
N VAL A 65 5.90 -23.05 -3.89
CA VAL A 65 5.36 -24.40 -4.11
C VAL A 65 6.24 -25.20 -5.07
N VAL A 66 6.70 -24.58 -6.17
CA VAL A 66 7.62 -25.23 -7.12
C VAL A 66 8.94 -25.61 -6.43
N VAL A 67 9.54 -24.69 -5.67
CA VAL A 67 10.79 -24.96 -4.93
C VAL A 67 10.60 -26.09 -3.92
N LEU A 68 9.46 -26.14 -3.22
CA LEU A 68 9.14 -27.24 -2.30
C LEU A 68 9.00 -28.58 -3.03
N LEU A 69 8.35 -28.62 -4.20
CA LEU A 69 8.26 -29.83 -4.99
C LEU A 69 9.64 -30.30 -5.48
N VAL A 70 10.50 -29.37 -5.89
CA VAL A 70 11.89 -29.68 -6.27
C VAL A 70 12.69 -30.18 -5.08
N ALA A 71 12.53 -29.58 -3.89
CA ALA A 71 13.19 -30.03 -2.67
C ALA A 71 12.76 -31.44 -2.26
N VAL A 72 11.45 -31.73 -2.32
CA VAL A 72 10.92 -33.09 -2.10
C VAL A 72 11.43 -34.05 -3.17
N GLY A 73 11.51 -33.58 -4.43
CA GLY A 73 12.12 -34.30 -5.55
C GLY A 73 13.57 -34.70 -5.27
N LEU A 74 14.40 -33.76 -4.81
CA LEU A 74 15.79 -33.98 -4.43
C LEU A 74 15.94 -34.87 -3.19
N ALA A 75 14.95 -34.86 -2.29
CA ALA A 75 14.96 -35.68 -1.08
C ALA A 75 14.69 -37.17 -1.36
N PHE A 76 14.26 -37.53 -2.58
CA PHE A 76 14.08 -38.94 -2.93
C PHE A 76 15.43 -39.67 -3.04
N PRO A 77 15.48 -40.95 -2.66
CA PRO A 77 16.69 -41.76 -2.62
C PRO A 77 17.27 -42.12 -4.01
N PHE A 78 16.79 -41.53 -5.11
CA PHE A 78 17.35 -41.73 -6.45
C PHE A 78 18.59 -40.85 -6.73
N TRP A 79 18.69 -39.70 -6.08
CA TRP A 79 19.84 -38.80 -6.21
C TRP A 79 20.70 -38.88 -4.94
N GLY A 80 21.76 -39.69 -4.98
CA GLY A 80 22.81 -39.67 -3.95
C GLY A 80 22.89 -40.85 -2.99
N VAL A 81 22.15 -41.93 -3.21
CA VAL A 81 22.33 -43.15 -2.39
C VAL A 81 23.53 -43.94 -2.88
N ARG A 82 24.52 -44.11 -2.01
CA ARG A 82 25.67 -45.00 -2.23
C ARG A 82 25.18 -46.46 -2.22
N PRO A 83 25.60 -47.31 -3.18
CA PRO A 83 25.23 -48.72 -3.17
C PRO A 83 25.57 -49.37 -1.83
N GLY A 84 24.57 -50.02 -1.21
CA GLY A 84 24.69 -50.72 0.08
C GLY A 84 24.09 -50.03 1.30
N HIS A 85 23.42 -48.88 1.17
CA HIS A 85 22.65 -48.27 2.26
C HIS A 85 21.16 -48.13 1.89
N GLN A 86 20.30 -48.79 2.64
CA GLN A 86 18.84 -48.63 2.58
C GLN A 86 18.47 -47.55 3.60
N LYS A 87 18.18 -46.34 3.14
CA LYS A 87 17.66 -45.28 4.02
C LYS A 87 16.14 -45.30 3.96
N HIS A 88 15.49 -45.34 5.12
CA HIS A 88 14.04 -45.21 5.20
C HIS A 88 13.67 -43.78 4.76
N TRP A 89 12.88 -43.68 3.68
CA TRP A 89 12.57 -42.39 3.06
C TRP A 89 11.47 -41.64 3.83
N LEU A 90 10.45 -42.37 4.29
CA LEU A 90 9.33 -41.82 5.04
C LEU A 90 9.52 -42.05 6.54
N ASP A 91 10.43 -41.28 7.13
CA ASP A 91 10.66 -41.29 8.58
C ASP A 91 9.72 -40.30 9.30
N TRP A 92 9.56 -40.49 10.60
CA TRP A 92 8.86 -39.54 11.47
C TRP A 92 9.43 -38.11 11.37
N GLY A 93 10.72 -37.97 11.08
CA GLY A 93 11.35 -36.67 10.83
C GLY A 93 10.87 -36.00 9.54
N PHE A 94 10.55 -36.76 8.49
CA PHE A 94 10.00 -36.22 7.25
C PHE A 94 8.55 -35.76 7.43
N LEU A 95 7.75 -36.55 8.17
CA LEU A 95 6.41 -36.15 8.59
C LEU A 95 6.43 -34.87 9.43
N LEU A 96 7.34 -34.78 10.42
CA LEU A 96 7.52 -33.57 11.22
C LEU A 96 7.92 -32.36 10.37
N ALA A 97 8.80 -32.55 9.40
CA ALA A 97 9.23 -31.50 8.49
C ALA A 97 8.07 -30.97 7.62
N LEU A 98 7.23 -31.86 7.09
CA LEU A 98 6.02 -31.47 6.35
C LEU A 98 5.07 -30.64 7.20
N VAL A 99 4.81 -31.08 8.44
CA VAL A 99 3.96 -30.35 9.39
C VAL A 99 4.56 -28.99 9.73
N TYR A 100 5.87 -28.92 9.97
CA TYR A 100 6.57 -27.67 10.24
C TYR A 100 6.48 -26.69 9.07
N ILE A 101 6.73 -27.13 7.84
CA ILE A 101 6.63 -26.30 6.63
C ILE A 101 5.20 -25.81 6.43
N ALA A 102 4.19 -26.68 6.63
CA ALA A 102 2.78 -26.29 6.54
C ALA A 102 2.40 -25.24 7.60
N GLY A 103 2.87 -25.41 8.84
CA GLY A 103 2.65 -24.46 9.93
C GLY A 103 3.31 -23.11 9.68
N ALA A 104 4.60 -23.11 9.32
CA ALA A 104 5.35 -21.92 8.98
C ALA A 104 4.76 -21.20 7.75
N GLY A 105 4.35 -21.95 6.73
CA GLY A 105 3.67 -21.40 5.55
C GLY A 105 2.35 -20.74 5.89
N THR A 106 1.55 -21.37 6.76
CA THR A 106 0.28 -20.80 7.24
C THR A 106 0.51 -19.52 8.04
N PHE A 107 1.52 -19.51 8.92
CA PHE A 107 1.89 -18.33 9.70
C PHE A 107 2.32 -17.16 8.82
N VAL A 108 3.20 -17.41 7.85
CA VAL A 108 3.66 -16.40 6.88
C VAL A 108 2.49 -15.89 6.03
N TYR A 109 1.62 -16.79 5.54
CA TYR A 109 0.41 -16.42 4.81
C TYR A 109 -0.50 -15.50 5.64
N TYR A 110 -0.69 -15.81 6.91
CA TYR A 110 -1.49 -15.00 7.83
C TYR A 110 -0.88 -13.60 8.05
N MET A 111 0.43 -13.51 8.29
CA MET A 111 1.11 -12.21 8.39
C MET A 111 0.94 -11.41 7.10
N VAL A 112 1.27 -11.99 5.94
CA VAL A 112 1.17 -11.28 4.65
C VAL A 112 -0.27 -10.78 4.41
N ARG A 113 -1.28 -11.57 4.78
CA ARG A 113 -2.69 -11.18 4.64
C ARG A 113 -3.12 -10.08 5.62
N MET A 114 -2.64 -10.09 6.87
CA MET A 114 -2.97 -9.05 7.86
C MET A 114 -2.25 -7.72 7.59
N TYR A 115 -0.98 -7.76 7.16
CA TYR A 115 -0.21 -6.54 6.87
C TYR A 115 -0.43 -5.99 5.45
N GLY A 116 -1.16 -6.70 4.59
CA GLY A 116 -1.54 -6.22 3.26
C GLY A 116 -2.84 -5.41 3.23
N VAL A 117 -3.60 -5.38 4.33
CA VAL A 117 -4.81 -4.57 4.47
C VAL A 117 -4.43 -3.29 5.20
N ALA A 118 -3.83 -2.34 4.49
CA ALA A 118 -3.85 -0.95 4.95
C ALA A 118 -5.32 -0.52 5.00
N HIS A 119 -5.84 -0.25 6.19
CA HIS A 119 -7.15 0.39 6.33
C HIS A 119 -7.08 1.76 5.63
N PRO A 120 -7.85 2.01 4.56
CA PRO A 120 -7.92 3.35 3.99
C PRO A 120 -8.50 4.27 5.06
N GLY A 121 -7.77 5.32 5.38
CA GLY A 121 -8.25 6.36 6.29
C GLY A 121 -9.55 6.97 5.76
N PRO A 122 -10.44 7.50 6.62
CA PRO A 122 -11.76 8.00 6.24
C PRO A 122 -11.81 9.03 5.09
N GLN A 123 -10.67 9.65 4.73
CA GLN A 123 -10.62 10.74 3.74
C GLN A 123 -10.53 10.26 2.28
N GLU A 124 -10.15 9.00 2.01
CA GLU A 124 -10.07 8.50 0.62
C GLU A 124 -11.45 8.15 0.02
N ALA A 125 -12.46 7.90 0.85
CA ALA A 125 -13.82 7.58 0.41
C ALA A 125 -14.52 8.76 -0.30
N ASP A 126 -14.22 10.00 0.10
CA ASP A 126 -14.88 11.19 -0.46
C ASP A 126 -14.28 11.63 -1.81
N SER A 127 -13.04 11.25 -2.12
CA SER A 127 -12.37 11.64 -3.37
C SER A 127 -12.70 10.72 -4.56
N GLN A 128 -13.13 9.48 -4.32
CA GLN A 128 -13.53 8.56 -5.38
C GLN A 128 -14.95 8.85 -5.90
N ASN A 129 -15.88 9.24 -5.02
CA ASN A 129 -17.26 9.55 -5.40
C ASN A 129 -17.36 10.76 -6.39
N GLY A 130 -16.41 11.69 -6.33
CA GLY A 130 -16.34 12.85 -7.22
C GLY A 130 -15.76 12.57 -8.61
N ARG A 131 -14.92 11.53 -8.79
CA ARG A 131 -14.33 11.19 -10.10
C ARG A 131 -15.23 10.32 -10.96
N ASP A 132 -15.97 9.40 -10.35
CA ASP A 132 -16.84 8.46 -11.08
C ASP A 132 -18.12 9.15 -11.62
N SER A 133 -18.52 10.25 -10.99
CA SER A 133 -19.64 11.09 -11.42
C SER A 133 -19.32 11.94 -12.65
N ALA A 134 -18.05 12.31 -12.88
CA ALA A 134 -17.63 13.15 -14.00
C ALA A 134 -17.38 12.35 -15.30
N SER A 135 -16.97 11.08 -15.20
CA SER A 135 -16.70 10.22 -16.36
C SER A 135 -17.98 9.67 -17.02
N SER A 136 -19.10 9.62 -16.29
CA SER A 136 -20.36 9.08 -16.78
C SER A 136 -21.21 10.07 -17.60
N GLN A 137 -20.93 11.38 -17.56
CA GLN A 137 -21.66 12.39 -18.37
C GLN A 137 -20.98 12.73 -19.71
N SER A 138 -19.69 12.45 -19.87
CA SER A 138 -18.96 12.80 -21.12
C SER A 138 -19.28 11.85 -22.29
N ASN A 139 -19.76 10.63 -22.01
CA ASN A 139 -19.96 9.59 -23.03
C ASN A 139 -21.37 9.53 -23.65
N LYS A 140 -22.23 10.55 -23.46
CA LYS A 140 -23.64 10.53 -23.94
C LYS A 140 -24.00 11.59 -25.00
N THR A 141 -23.02 12.29 -25.61
CA THR A 141 -23.32 13.39 -26.55
C THR A 141 -22.58 13.29 -27.90
N THR A 142 -22.20 12.09 -28.35
CA THR A 142 -21.76 11.90 -29.74
C THR A 142 -22.39 10.63 -30.28
N ASP A 143 -22.86 10.69 -31.53
CA ASP A 143 -23.64 9.71 -32.32
C ASP A 143 -25.17 9.93 -32.26
N GLU A 144 -25.90 10.28 -33.32
CA GLU A 144 -25.63 10.43 -34.76
C GLU A 144 -26.87 11.17 -35.39
N PRO A 145 -27.07 11.26 -36.73
CA PRO A 145 -27.54 12.45 -37.44
C PRO A 145 -28.87 12.22 -38.21
N ARG A 146 -29.20 13.21 -39.07
CA ARG A 146 -30.30 13.37 -40.03
C ARG A 146 -31.49 14.19 -39.56
#